data_AF-A0A924U7U0-F1
#
_entry.id   AF-A0A924U7U0-F1
#
_cell.length_a   1.000
_cell.length_b   1.000
_cell.length_c   1.000
_cell.angle_alpha   90.00
_cell.angle_beta   90.00
_cell.angle_gamma   90.00
#
_symmetry.space_group_name_H-M   'P 1'
#
loop_
_entity.id
_entity.type
_entity.pdbx_description
1 polymer ?
#
loop_
_entity_poly.entity_id
_entity_poly.type
_entity_poly.pdbx_seq_one_letter_code
_entity_poly.pdbx_strand_id
1 'polypeptide(L)' 'ATEVVLGPQVLQGQQGQVVVPQGWWQAARSTGAWTLVSCTVSPGFRFEGFELAEAGFDLPVKEVSMRETR' A
#
# COMPACT_ATOMS: atom_id res chain seq x y z
N ALA A 1 5.09 8.77 1.21
CA ALA A 1 4.40 7.52 1.52
C ALA A 1 4.55 7.16 3.01
N THR A 2 3.77 6.19 3.50
CA THR A 2 4.04 5.50 4.77
C THR A 2 4.71 4.18 4.43
N GLU A 3 5.88 3.90 5.01
CA GLU A 3 6.56 2.61 4.84
C GLU A 3 6.08 1.62 5.91
N VAL A 4 5.79 0.39 5.50
CA VAL A 4 5.35 -0.69 6.38
C VAL A 4 6.13 -1.94 6.02
N VAL A 5 6.67 -2.64 7.02
CA VAL A 5 7.31 -3.95 6.82
C VAL A 5 6.26 -5.04 7.03
N LEU A 6 5.83 -5.68 5.94
CA LEU A 6 4.94 -6.84 5.99
C LEU A 6 5.75 -8.10 6.29
N GLY A 7 5.43 -8.78 7.39
CA GLY A 7 6.10 -10.01 7.77
C GLY A 7 5.66 -10.55 9.14
N PRO A 8 6.14 -11.73 9.53
CA PRO A 8 5.62 -12.45 10.68
C PRO A 8 6.21 -11.99 12.02
N GLN A 9 7.27 -11.17 12.04
CA GLN A 9 7.90 -10.73 13.29
C GLN A 9 7.14 -9.56 13.95
N VAL A 10 5.90 -9.82 14.36
CA VAL A 10 5.00 -8.80 14.93
C VAL A 10 5.54 -8.13 16.20
N LEU A 11 6.27 -8.88 17.03
CA LEU A 11 6.93 -8.34 18.24
C LEU A 11 8.12 -7.42 17.91
N GLN A 12 8.56 -7.40 16.65
CA GLN A 12 9.62 -6.53 16.14
C GLN A 12 9.05 -5.39 15.28
N GLY A 13 7.74 -5.14 15.36
CA GLY A 13 7.07 -4.02 14.67
C GLY A 13 6.65 -4.30 13.23
N GLN A 14 6.83 -5.53 12.73
CA GLN A 14 6.28 -5.91 11.42
C GLN A 14 4.76 -6.10 11.49
N GLN A 15 4.09 -5.90 10.36
CA GLN A 15 2.66 -6.14 10.22
C GLN A 15 2.44 -7.49 9.54
N GLY A 16 1.61 -8.36 10.11
CA GLY A 16 1.23 -9.62 9.46
C GLY A 16 0.25 -9.43 8.29
N GLN A 17 -0.48 -8.32 8.31
CA GLN A 17 -1.44 -7.91 7.29
C GLN A 17 -1.50 -6.38 7.24
N VAL A 18 -1.70 -5.81 6.05
CA VAL A 18 -1.85 -4.36 5.84
C VAL A 18 -3.06 -4.10 4.97
N VAL A 19 -3.85 -3.09 5.33
CA VAL A 19 -4.95 -2.58 4.50
C VAL A 19 -4.48 -1.31 3.80
N VAL A 20 -4.53 -1.31 2.47
CA VAL A 20 -4.37 -0.10 1.66
C VAL A 20 -5.75 0.49 1.41
N PRO A 21 -6.05 1.71 1.89
CA PRO A 21 -7.35 2.34 1.67
C PRO A 21 -7.63 2.61 0.19
N GLN A 22 -8.91 2.70 -0.17
CA GLN A 22 -9.31 3.07 -1.53
C GLN A 22 -8.70 4.42 -1.94
N GLY A 23 -8.25 4.52 -3.19
CA GLY A 23 -7.68 5.75 -3.78
C GLY A 23 -6.24 6.03 -3.36
N TRP A 24 -5.59 5.13 -2.62
CA TRP A 24 -4.19 5.30 -2.25
C TRP A 24 -3.30 4.57 -3.25
N TRP A 25 -2.25 5.27 -3.70
CA TRP A 25 -1.14 4.63 -4.40
C TRP A 25 -0.40 3.67 -3.47
N GLN A 26 0.02 2.52 -4.02
CA GLN A 26 0.81 1.52 -3.30
C GLN A 26 1.93 0.97 -4.18
N ALA A 27 3.05 0.64 -3.56
CA ALA A 27 4.13 -0.14 -4.16
C ALA A 27 4.74 -1.04 -3.08
N ALA A 28 5.29 -2.18 -3.48
CA ALA A 28 5.95 -3.11 -2.58
C ALA A 28 7.22 -3.69 -3.22
N ARG A 29 8.20 -4.02 -2.37
CA ARG A 29 9.42 -4.73 -2.76
C ARG A 29 9.72 -5.80 -1.72
N SER A 30 10.30 -6.92 -2.16
CA SER A 30 10.86 -7.89 -1.21
C SER A 30 12.05 -7.27 -0.46
N THR A 31 12.22 -7.64 0.81
CA THR A 31 13.39 -7.31 1.62
C THR A 31 14.44 -8.42 1.63
N GLY A 32 14.19 -9.53 0.92
CA GLY A 32 15.10 -10.65 0.74
C GLY A 32 15.11 -11.12 -0.71
N ALA A 33 15.38 -12.41 -0.93
CA ALA A 33 15.38 -12.98 -2.28
C ALA A 33 14.00 -12.99 -2.93
N TRP A 34 12.95 -13.28 -2.14
CA TRP A 34 11.55 -13.30 -2.60
C TRP A 34 10.60 -13.12 -1.42
N THR A 35 9.35 -12.73 -1.74
CA THR A 35 8.24 -12.67 -0.77
C THR A 35 6.96 -13.12 -1.48
N LEU A 36 6.21 -14.03 -0.85
CA LEU A 36 4.90 -14.46 -1.32
C LEU A 36 3.82 -13.84 -0.43
N VAL A 37 2.79 -13.27 -1.05
CA VAL A 37 1.66 -12.66 -0.35
C VAL A 37 0.35 -13.04 -1.02
N SER A 38 -0.74 -12.91 -0.28
CA SER A 38 -2.09 -12.83 -0.84
C SER A 38 -2.56 -11.37 -0.83
N CYS A 39 -3.28 -10.97 -1.87
CA CYS A 39 -3.92 -9.66 -1.94
C CYS A 39 -5.41 -9.88 -2.16
N THR A 40 -6.21 -9.38 -1.22
CA THR A 40 -7.67 -9.39 -1.31
C THR A 40 -8.16 -7.97 -1.51
N VAL A 41 -9.08 -7.78 -2.46
CA VAL A 41 -9.65 -6.48 -2.78
C VAL A 41 -11.15 -6.53 -2.59
N SER A 42 -11.71 -5.48 -1.98
CA SER A 42 -13.15 -5.30 -1.82
C SER A 42 -13.53 -3.86 -2.21
N PRO A 43 -14.57 -3.64 -3.02
CA PRO A 43 -15.33 -4.65 -3.80
C PRO A 43 -14.45 -5.47 -4.75
N GLY A 44 -14.98 -6.56 -5.29
CA GLY A 44 -14.21 -7.46 -6.16
C GLY A 44 -13.51 -6.71 -7.29
N PHE A 45 -12.25 -7.07 -7.56
CA PHE A 45 -11.39 -6.37 -8.52
C PHE A 45 -12.02 -6.24 -9.91
N ARG A 46 -11.88 -5.04 -10.49
CA ARG A 46 -12.32 -4.67 -11.84
C ARG A 46 -11.23 -3.82 -12.50
N PHE A 47 -10.92 -4.09 -13.77
CA PHE A 47 -9.87 -3.35 -14.49
C PHE A 47 -10.22 -1.87 -14.66
N GLU A 48 -11.50 -1.53 -14.74
CA GLU A 48 -12.00 -0.16 -14.84
C GLU A 48 -11.65 0.70 -13.63
N GLY A 49 -11.36 0.07 -12.47
CA GLY A 49 -10.92 0.74 -11.25
C GLY A 49 -9.42 0.57 -10.97
N PHE A 50 -8.64 0.01 -11.91
CA PHE A 50 -7.21 -0.18 -11.76
C PHE A 50 -6.44 0.85 -12.59
N GLU A 51 -5.49 1.52 -11.94
CA GLU A 51 -4.58 2.46 -12.56
C GLU A 51 -3.15 2.05 -12.24
N LEU A 52 -2.30 2.02 -13.27
CA LEU A 52 -0.86 1.80 -13.11
C LEU A 52 -0.15 3.12 -13.39
N ALA A 53 0.68 3.55 -12.44
CA ALA A 53 1.46 4.77 -12.59
C ALA A 53 2.47 4.66 -13.74
N GLU A 54 2.80 5.80 -14.35
CA GLU A 54 3.84 5.88 -15.37
C GLU A 54 5.21 5.47 -14.82
N ALA A 55 6.11 5.04 -15.71
CA ALA A 55 7.48 4.71 -15.33
C ALA A 55 8.18 5.95 -14.73
N GLY A 56 8.79 5.78 -13.55
CA GLY A 56 9.46 6.87 -12.84
C GLY A 56 8.53 7.71 -11.94
N PHE A 57 7.24 7.38 -11.84
CA PHE A 57 6.35 7.96 -10.84
C PHE A 57 6.85 7.66 -9.42
N ASP A 58 6.90 8.69 -8.57
CA ASP A 58 7.23 8.56 -7.15
C ASP A 58 5.96 8.63 -6.29
N LEU A 59 5.93 7.85 -5.21
CA LEU A 59 4.76 7.80 -4.33
C LEU A 59 4.62 9.12 -3.58
N PRO A 60 3.47 9.82 -3.70
CA PRO A 60 3.30 11.08 -3.00
C PRO A 60 3.48 10.89 -1.48
N VAL A 61 4.30 11.75 -0.88
CA VAL A 61 4.28 11.92 0.57
C VAL A 61 2.97 12.55 0.96
N LYS A 62 2.33 11.98 1.98
CA LYS A 62 1.05 12.48 2.47
C LYS A 62 1.33 13.86 3.08
N GLU A 63 1.14 14.93 2.33
CA GLU A 63 0.93 16.24 2.93
C GLU A 63 -0.44 16.16 3.60
N VAL A 64 -0.44 16.13 4.94
CA VAL A 64 -1.66 16.20 5.73
C VAL A 64 -2.21 17.62 5.59
N SER A 65 -2.94 17.90 4.51
CA SER A 65 -3.80 19.08 4.44
C SER A 65 -5.02 18.77 5.29
N MET A 66 -4.97 19.20 6.56
CA MET A 66 -6.16 19.31 7.41
C MET A 66 -7.08 20.35 6.77
N ARG A 67 -7.95 19.91 5.86
CA ARG A 67 -9.12 20.68 5.48
C ARG A 67 -10.24 20.21 6.39
N GLU A 68 -10.55 21.01 7.41
CA GLU A 68 -11.80 20.93 8.14
C GLU A 68 -12.95 21.04 7.14
N THR A 69 -13.55 19.91 6.78
CA THR A 69 -14.89 19.92 6.18
C THR A 69 -15.89 20.16 7.30
N ARG A 70 -16.41 21.39 7.30
CA ARG A 70 -17.67 21.77 7.96
C ARG A 70 -18.82 20.87 7.53
#